data_AF-A0A0M6WED6-F1
#
_entry.id   AF-A0A0M6WED6-F1
#
_cell.length_a   1.000
_cell.length_b   1.000
_cell.length_c   1.000
_cell.angle_alpha   90.00
_cell.angle_beta   90.00
_cell.angle_gamma   90.00
#
_symmetry.space_group_name_H-M   'P 1'
#
loop_
_entity.id
_entity.type
_entity.pdbx_description
1 polymer ?
#
loop_
_entity_poly.entity_id
_entity_poly.type
_entity_poly.pdbx_seq_one_letter_code
_entity_poly.pdbx_strand_id
1 'polypeptide(L)'
;MYKIIKKQGKIVEAYKLGEDNVLFKNLQKENKLLDLHNGKYEVFSQEAVNSESGHGQVAEKGDWIRLDSAGYPYPCTDEWFKENMRHIEGDKYEQIPKPLMAWDCTQHMCQEIFFLIEKKRLKIDENSQQKYYSAILWGNPEAAAKNAVIVFYDISYDQDGMIVDAEYNFVERGEFNKTYNII
;
A
#
# COMPACT_ATOMS: atom_id res chain seq x y z
N MET A 1 -13.39 14.38 8.87
CA MET A 1 -12.14 13.61 8.78
C MET A 1 -10.98 14.57 8.56
N TYR A 2 -9.79 14.26 9.07
CA TYR A 2 -8.54 14.90 8.65
C TYR A 2 -8.14 14.40 7.27
N LYS A 3 -7.51 15.25 6.48
CA LYS A 3 -6.65 14.80 5.39
C LYS A 3 -5.24 14.68 5.93
N ILE A 4 -4.59 13.57 5.63
CA ILE A 4 -3.25 13.28 6.15
C ILE A 4 -2.35 12.82 5.01
N ILE A 5 -1.04 12.93 5.20
CA ILE A 5 -0.04 12.37 4.28
C ILE A 5 1.11 11.80 5.07
N LYS A 6 1.68 10.67 4.64
CA LYS A 6 2.89 10.12 5.27
C LYS A 6 4.02 11.14 5.12
N LYS A 7 4.80 11.34 6.19
CA LYS A 7 5.94 12.25 6.17
C LYS A 7 7.06 11.78 5.24
N GLN A 8 7.18 10.47 5.09
CA GLN A 8 8.16 9.82 4.23
C GLN A 8 7.51 8.66 3.48
N GLY A 9 7.85 8.52 2.21
CA GLY A 9 7.45 7.43 1.35
C GLY A 9 8.24 6.15 1.63
N LYS A 10 7.75 5.04 1.06
CA LYS A 10 8.50 3.78 1.07
C LYS A 10 9.71 3.94 0.14
N ILE A 11 10.91 3.66 0.64
CA ILE A 11 12.10 3.57 -0.20
C ILE A 11 12.17 2.17 -0.80
N VAL A 12 12.39 2.09 -2.11
CA VAL A 12 12.56 0.85 -2.87
C VAL A 12 13.74 0.98 -3.83
N GLU A 13 14.32 -0.15 -4.22
CA GLU A 13 15.23 -0.19 -5.37
C GLU A 13 14.43 -0.43 -6.64
N ALA A 14 14.80 0.25 -7.73
CA ALA A 14 14.10 0.14 -9.00
C ALA A 14 15.02 0.24 -10.21
N TYR A 15 14.67 -0.51 -11.26
CA TYR A 15 15.52 -0.73 -12.43
C TYR A 15 14.69 -0.72 -13.71
N LYS A 16 15.21 -0.06 -14.75
CA LYS A 16 14.53 0.06 -16.03
C LYS A 16 14.80 -1.15 -16.93
N LEU A 17 13.75 -1.80 -17.41
CA LEU A 17 13.82 -2.99 -18.24
C LEU A 17 14.45 -2.70 -19.61
N GLY A 18 15.32 -3.61 -20.04
CA GLY A 18 16.05 -3.53 -21.31
C GLY A 18 17.39 -2.81 -21.25
N GLU A 19 17.85 -2.42 -20.06
CA GLU A 19 19.24 -2.01 -19.80
C GLU A 19 20.11 -3.23 -19.44
N ASP A 20 21.41 -3.21 -19.75
CA ASP A 20 22.32 -4.28 -19.31
C ASP A 20 22.65 -4.09 -17.83
N ASN A 21 22.00 -4.88 -16.98
CA ASN A 21 22.16 -4.82 -15.53
C ASN A 21 22.42 -6.22 -14.95
N VAL A 22 23.40 -6.32 -14.05
CA VAL A 22 23.75 -7.57 -13.34
C VAL A 22 22.55 -8.12 -12.56
N LEU A 23 21.69 -7.24 -12.04
CA LEU A 23 20.46 -7.64 -11.36
C LEU A 23 19.56 -8.49 -12.26
N PHE A 24 19.32 -8.07 -13.51
CA PHE A 24 18.44 -8.83 -14.41
C PHE A 24 18.98 -10.23 -14.68
N LYS A 25 20.31 -10.37 -14.82
CA LYS A 25 20.97 -11.68 -14.97
C LYS A 25 20.78 -12.55 -13.73
N ASN A 26 20.79 -11.96 -12.54
CA ASN A 26 20.54 -12.69 -11.29
C ASN A 26 19.06 -13.09 -11.16
N LEU A 27 18.13 -12.18 -11.44
CA LEU A 27 16.70 -12.48 -11.44
C LEU A 27 16.34 -13.59 -12.44
N GLN A 28 16.97 -13.61 -13.62
CA GLN A 28 16.82 -14.70 -14.58
C GLN A 28 17.32 -16.04 -14.03
N LYS A 29 18.50 -16.07 -13.39
CA LYS A 29 19.03 -17.29 -12.75
C LYS A 29 18.15 -17.80 -11.61
N GLU A 30 17.48 -16.90 -10.92
CA GLU A 30 16.54 -17.21 -9.82
C GLU A 30 15.13 -17.52 -10.31
N ASN A 31 14.89 -17.57 -11.63
CA ASN A 31 13.56 -17.75 -12.25
C ASN A 31 12.53 -16.68 -11.82
N LYS A 32 13.00 -15.48 -11.47
CA LYS A 32 12.15 -14.33 -11.11
C LYS A 32 11.87 -13.38 -12.28
N LEU A 33 12.61 -13.55 -13.38
CA LEU A 33 12.46 -12.77 -14.60
C LEU A 33 12.72 -13.68 -15.80
N LEU A 34 11.80 -13.74 -16.75
CA LEU A 34 11.96 -14.48 -18.00
C LEU A 34 11.98 -13.49 -19.16
N ASP A 35 12.99 -13.58 -20.02
CA ASP A 35 13.03 -12.82 -21.27
C ASP A 35 12.18 -13.56 -22.32
N LEU A 36 11.07 -12.94 -22.73
CA LEU A 36 10.15 -13.48 -23.75
C LEU A 36 10.58 -13.10 -25.18
N HIS A 37 11.75 -12.46 -25.32
CA HIS A 37 12.27 -11.85 -26.53
C HIS A 37 11.43 -10.66 -27.02
N ASN A 38 11.94 -9.97 -28.05
CA ASN A 38 11.31 -8.79 -28.65
C ASN A 38 11.04 -7.65 -27.65
N GLY A 39 11.87 -7.53 -26.61
CA GLY A 39 11.72 -6.51 -25.58
C GLY A 39 10.56 -6.76 -24.63
N LYS A 40 10.10 -8.02 -24.47
CA LYS A 40 9.09 -8.40 -23.49
C LYS A 40 9.70 -9.26 -22.40
N TYR A 41 9.21 -9.08 -21.20
CA TYR A 41 9.67 -9.78 -20.01
C TYR A 41 8.47 -10.30 -19.23
N GLU A 42 8.55 -11.51 -18.72
CA GLU A 42 7.62 -12.01 -17.71
C GLU A 42 8.29 -11.87 -16.34
N VAL A 43 7.67 -11.09 -15.46
CA VAL A 43 8.20 -10.73 -14.14
C VAL A 43 7.42 -11.49 -13.08
N PHE A 44 8.13 -12.25 -12.25
CA PHE A 44 7.53 -13.10 -11.24
C PHE A 44 7.67 -12.46 -9.86
N SER A 45 6.59 -11.82 -9.41
CA SER A 45 6.47 -11.33 -8.04
C SER A 45 6.49 -12.47 -7.02
N GLN A 46 6.54 -12.14 -5.73
CA GLN A 46 6.48 -13.15 -4.67
C GLN A 46 5.21 -14.02 -4.79
N GLU A 47 4.08 -13.42 -5.12
CA GLU A 47 2.81 -14.11 -5.32
C GLU A 47 2.84 -14.98 -6.58
N ALA A 48 3.41 -14.48 -7.68
CA ALA A 48 3.49 -15.21 -8.94
C ALA A 48 4.32 -16.49 -8.82
N VAL A 49 5.47 -16.42 -8.12
CA VAL A 49 6.35 -17.58 -7.88
C VAL A 49 5.64 -18.67 -7.07
N ASN A 50 4.73 -18.29 -6.17
CA ASN A 50 3.97 -19.23 -5.35
C ASN A 50 2.59 -19.59 -5.96
N SER A 51 2.29 -19.10 -7.17
CA SER A 51 1.00 -19.33 -7.81
C SER A 51 0.97 -20.67 -8.55
N GLU A 52 -0.20 -21.32 -8.55
CA GLU A 52 -0.43 -22.54 -9.33
C GLU A 52 -0.40 -22.28 -10.85
N SER A 53 -0.60 -21.03 -11.27
CA SER A 53 -0.61 -20.65 -12.68
C SER A 53 0.78 -20.76 -13.33
N GLY A 54 1.84 -20.64 -12.54
CA GLY A 54 3.22 -20.58 -13.03
C GLY A 54 3.52 -19.39 -13.93
N HIS A 55 2.65 -18.37 -13.96
CA HIS A 55 2.78 -17.19 -14.82
C HIS A 55 3.01 -15.91 -14.03
N GLY A 56 3.89 -15.07 -14.56
CA GLY A 56 4.21 -13.75 -14.06
C GLY A 56 3.41 -12.65 -14.77
N GLN A 57 3.74 -11.41 -14.43
CA GLN A 57 3.19 -10.23 -15.11
C GLN A 57 4.09 -9.86 -16.30
N VAL A 58 3.49 -9.67 -17.47
CA VAL A 58 4.23 -9.25 -18.66
C VAL A 58 4.50 -7.74 -18.60
N ALA A 59 5.74 -7.37 -18.83
CA ALA A 59 6.22 -5.98 -18.92
C ALA A 59 7.06 -5.81 -20.19
N GLU A 60 7.19 -4.57 -20.65
CA GLU A 60 7.91 -4.24 -21.88
C GLU A 60 9.23 -3.53 -21.59
N LYS A 61 10.13 -3.54 -22.57
CA LYS A 61 11.35 -2.75 -22.56
C LYS A 61 10.99 -1.27 -22.38
N GLY A 62 11.60 -0.63 -21.40
CA GLY A 62 11.28 0.74 -21.00
C GLY A 62 10.39 0.84 -19.78
N ASP A 63 9.70 -0.23 -19.38
CA ASP A 63 9.03 -0.32 -18.09
C ASP A 63 10.05 -0.47 -16.96
N TRP A 64 9.57 -0.43 -15.71
CA TRP A 64 10.40 -0.54 -14.52
C TRP A 64 10.05 -1.77 -13.71
N ILE A 65 11.05 -2.35 -13.04
CA ILE A 65 10.84 -3.26 -11.92
C ILE A 65 11.19 -2.56 -10.61
N ARG A 66 10.40 -2.81 -9.57
CA ARG A 66 10.69 -2.42 -8.19
C ARG A 66 10.92 -3.67 -7.36
N LEU A 67 11.94 -3.67 -6.51
CA LEU A 67 12.20 -4.80 -5.61
C LEU A 67 11.46 -4.61 -4.28
N ASP A 68 10.87 -5.69 -3.77
CA ASP A 68 10.46 -5.75 -2.37
C ASP A 68 11.64 -6.05 -1.43
N SER A 69 11.37 -6.11 -0.12
CA SER A 69 12.40 -6.38 0.88
C SER A 69 13.00 -7.80 0.81
N ALA A 70 12.35 -8.72 0.11
CA ALA A 70 12.84 -10.08 -0.13
C ALA A 70 13.51 -10.23 -1.51
N GLY A 71 13.65 -9.13 -2.26
CA GLY A 71 14.25 -9.12 -3.59
C GLY A 71 13.37 -9.73 -4.68
N TYR A 72 12.05 -9.75 -4.51
CA TYR A 72 11.13 -10.11 -5.60
C TYR A 72 10.81 -8.88 -6.45
N PRO A 73 10.79 -9.02 -7.79
CA PRO A 73 10.50 -7.93 -8.70
C PRO A 73 9.00 -7.73 -8.92
N TYR A 74 8.57 -6.47 -8.98
CA TYR A 74 7.21 -6.06 -9.33
C TYR A 74 7.27 -5.08 -10.50
N PRO A 75 6.67 -5.40 -11.65
CA PRO A 75 6.69 -4.50 -12.79
C PRO A 75 5.75 -3.31 -12.59
N CYS A 76 6.08 -2.20 -13.24
CA CYS A 76 5.20 -1.05 -13.43
C CYS A 76 5.60 -0.29 -14.70
N THR A 77 4.63 0.38 -15.34
CA THR A 77 4.89 1.13 -16.56
C THR A 77 5.80 2.33 -16.31
N ASP A 78 6.49 2.81 -17.35
CA ASP A 78 7.32 4.02 -17.29
C ASP A 78 6.52 5.26 -16.86
N GLU A 79 5.27 5.40 -17.32
CA GLU A 79 4.38 6.50 -16.93
C GLU A 79 4.06 6.43 -15.43
N TRP A 80 3.62 5.26 -14.95
CA TRP A 80 3.27 5.09 -13.55
C TRP A 80 4.49 5.36 -12.66
N PHE A 81 5.66 4.87 -13.06
CA PHE A 81 6.89 5.08 -12.29
C PHE A 81 7.22 6.56 -12.14
N LYS A 82 7.18 7.35 -13.22
CA LYS A 82 7.48 8.78 -13.18
C LYS A 82 6.49 9.58 -12.33
N GLU A 83 5.22 9.18 -12.31
CA GLU A 83 4.19 9.87 -11.52
C GLU A 83 4.23 9.55 -10.03
N ASN A 84 4.79 8.39 -9.66
CA ASN A 84 4.68 7.84 -8.31
C ASN A 84 6.01 7.69 -7.60
N MET A 85 7.15 7.85 -8.28
CA MET A 85 8.48 7.64 -7.72
C MET A 85 9.33 8.90 -7.81
N ARG A 86 10.10 9.16 -6.77
CA ARG A 86 11.10 10.22 -6.70
C ARG A 86 12.48 9.59 -6.55
N HIS A 87 13.40 9.91 -7.46
CA HIS A 87 14.78 9.44 -7.35
C HIS A 87 15.47 10.02 -6.11
N ILE A 88 16.24 9.20 -5.41
CA ILE A 88 17.05 9.61 -4.25
C ILE A 88 18.53 9.55 -4.61
N GLU A 89 19.06 8.35 -4.84
CA GLU A 89 20.46 8.07 -5.16
C GLU A 89 20.59 6.68 -5.78
N GLY A 90 21.54 6.48 -6.69
CA GLY A 90 21.77 5.18 -7.34
C GLY A 90 20.45 4.58 -7.86
N ASP A 91 20.15 3.35 -7.45
CA ASP A 91 18.92 2.63 -7.81
C ASP A 91 17.76 2.85 -6.81
N LYS A 92 17.93 3.73 -5.80
CA LYS A 92 16.94 3.97 -4.75
C LYS A 92 15.96 5.07 -5.14
N TYR A 93 14.68 4.78 -4.93
CA TYR A 93 13.57 5.69 -5.17
C TYR A 93 12.62 5.72 -3.97
N GLU A 94 12.09 6.90 -3.66
CA GLU A 94 10.99 7.09 -2.73
C GLU A 94 9.67 6.97 -3.50
N GLN A 95 8.78 6.08 -3.07
CA GLN A 95 7.39 6.12 -3.53
C GLN A 95 6.68 7.31 -2.90
N ILE A 96 6.27 8.27 -3.73
CA ILE A 96 5.67 9.53 -3.32
C ILE A 96 4.41 9.24 -2.48
N PRO A 97 4.36 9.67 -1.20
CA PRO A 97 3.18 9.54 -0.37
C PRO A 97 1.94 10.14 -1.03
N LYS A 98 0.82 9.43 -0.97
CA LYS A 98 -0.48 9.95 -1.38
C LYS A 98 -1.27 10.41 -0.15
N PRO A 99 -2.14 11.43 -0.28
CA PRO A 99 -3.04 11.80 0.78
C PRO A 99 -4.00 10.67 1.15
N LEU A 100 -4.29 10.54 2.44
CA LEU A 100 -5.26 9.62 3.03
C LEU A 100 -6.25 10.39 3.90
N MET A 101 -7.33 9.72 4.29
CA MET A 101 -8.31 10.25 5.24
C MET A 101 -8.12 9.60 6.61
N ALA A 102 -8.36 10.38 7.67
CA ALA A 102 -8.30 9.86 9.03
C ALA A 102 -9.37 10.47 9.93
N TRP A 103 -9.73 9.74 10.98
CA TRP A 103 -10.74 10.13 11.95
C TRP A 103 -10.30 9.74 13.36
N ASP A 104 -10.67 10.55 14.35
CA ASP A 104 -10.57 10.20 15.76
C ASP A 104 -11.83 10.66 16.51
N CYS A 105 -12.02 10.19 17.74
CA CYS A 105 -13.21 10.48 18.54
C CYS A 105 -13.43 11.95 18.90
N THR A 106 -12.50 12.85 18.56
CA THR A 106 -12.69 14.30 18.77
C THR A 106 -13.48 14.92 17.61
N GLN A 107 -13.59 14.22 16.48
CA GLN A 107 -14.38 14.65 15.34
C GLN A 107 -15.83 14.19 15.44
N HIS A 108 -16.71 14.90 14.73
CA HIS A 108 -18.09 14.45 14.54
C HIS A 108 -18.13 13.11 13.80
N MET A 109 -19.14 12.30 14.14
CA MET A 109 -19.44 11.07 13.42
C MET A 109 -19.74 11.39 11.95
N CYS A 110 -19.18 10.61 11.03
CA CYS A 110 -19.36 10.76 9.60
C CYS A 110 -19.81 9.44 8.95
N GLN A 111 -20.28 9.51 7.70
CA GLN A 111 -20.82 8.36 6.97
C GLN A 111 -19.84 7.18 6.89
N GLU A 112 -18.53 7.45 6.81
CA GLU A 112 -17.49 6.44 6.75
C GLU A 112 -17.43 5.65 8.07
N ILE A 113 -17.52 6.33 9.22
CA ILE A 113 -17.52 5.66 10.51
C ILE A 113 -18.84 4.91 10.75
N PHE A 114 -19.98 5.46 10.33
CA PHE A 114 -21.25 4.73 10.34
C PHE A 114 -21.15 3.45 9.50
N PHE A 115 -20.58 3.53 8.30
CA PHE A 115 -20.32 2.37 7.46
C PHE A 115 -19.41 1.35 8.15
N LEU A 116 -18.33 1.78 8.80
CA LEU A 116 -17.45 0.87 9.55
C LEU A 116 -18.20 0.15 10.69
N ILE A 117 -19.06 0.85 11.42
CA ILE A 117 -19.85 0.27 12.51
C ILE A 117 -20.84 -0.77 11.95
N GLU A 118 -21.62 -0.39 10.94
CA GLU A 118 -22.70 -1.24 10.40
C GLU A 118 -22.19 -2.40 9.56
N LYS A 119 -21.21 -2.16 8.68
CA LYS A 119 -20.78 -3.11 7.65
C LYS A 119 -19.47 -3.81 8.01
N LYS A 120 -18.56 -3.12 8.69
CA LYS A 120 -17.25 -3.67 9.11
C LYS A 120 -17.18 -4.06 10.59
N ARG A 121 -18.29 -3.93 11.32
CA ARG A 121 -18.44 -4.31 12.74
C ARG A 121 -17.44 -3.60 13.67
N LEU A 122 -17.06 -2.37 13.35
CA LEU A 122 -16.34 -1.51 14.27
C LEU A 122 -17.19 -1.30 15.54
N LYS A 123 -16.61 -1.55 16.70
CA LYS A 123 -17.19 -1.26 18.00
C LYS A 123 -16.49 -0.06 18.63
N ILE A 124 -17.29 0.83 19.21
CA ILE A 124 -16.84 1.97 20.00
C ILE A 124 -17.40 1.80 21.42
N ASP A 125 -16.54 1.55 22.41
CA ASP A 125 -16.91 1.36 23.81
C ASP A 125 -16.48 2.56 24.66
N GLU A 126 -17.43 3.45 24.95
CA GLU A 126 -17.21 4.64 25.77
C GLU A 126 -16.76 4.33 27.21
N ASN A 127 -16.96 3.11 27.70
CA ASN A 127 -16.58 2.71 29.05
C ASN A 127 -15.13 2.23 29.14
N SER A 128 -14.42 2.06 28.01
CA SER A 128 -13.07 1.53 27.95
C SER A 128 -12.11 2.48 27.27
N GLN A 129 -11.18 3.06 28.01
CA GLN A 129 -10.14 3.93 27.43
C GLN A 129 -9.09 3.15 26.64
N GLN A 130 -8.79 1.90 27.01
CA GLN A 130 -7.73 1.09 26.39
C GLN A 130 -8.21 0.26 25.20
N LYS A 131 -9.48 -0.16 25.21
CA LYS A 131 -10.13 -0.92 24.14
C LYS A 131 -11.34 -0.17 23.61
N TYR A 132 -11.17 1.12 23.42
CA TYR A 132 -12.22 2.03 22.98
C TYR A 132 -12.70 1.65 21.57
N TYR A 133 -11.77 1.35 20.66
CA TYR A 133 -12.07 0.80 19.36
C TYR A 133 -11.79 -0.71 19.35
N SER A 134 -12.64 -1.49 18.70
CA SER A 134 -12.32 -2.88 18.35
C SER A 134 -13.01 -3.32 17.07
N ALA A 135 -12.33 -4.17 16.28
CA ALA A 135 -12.83 -4.72 15.03
C ALA A 135 -12.03 -5.98 14.63
N ILE A 136 -12.50 -6.72 13.64
CA ILE A 136 -11.66 -7.70 12.94
C ILE A 136 -10.96 -6.99 11.80
N LEU A 137 -9.64 -6.85 11.86
CA LEU A 137 -8.81 -6.25 10.83
C LEU A 137 -7.88 -7.32 10.27
N TRP A 138 -7.82 -7.48 8.95
CA TRP A 138 -6.95 -8.47 8.30
C TRP A 138 -7.08 -9.89 8.86
N GLY A 139 -8.32 -10.28 9.23
CA GLY A 139 -8.63 -11.59 9.82
C GLY A 139 -8.35 -11.73 11.32
N ASN A 140 -7.78 -10.70 11.97
CA ASN A 140 -7.41 -10.73 13.38
C ASN A 140 -8.26 -9.78 14.23
N PRO A 141 -8.61 -10.15 15.47
CA PRO A 141 -9.27 -9.25 16.40
C PRO A 141 -8.29 -8.20 16.91
N GLU A 142 -8.54 -6.94 16.55
CA GLU A 142 -7.73 -5.80 16.95
C GLU A 142 -8.50 -4.87 17.88
N ALA A 143 -7.78 -4.20 18.79
CA ALA A 143 -8.33 -3.20 19.68
C ALA A 143 -7.37 -2.02 19.87
N ALA A 144 -7.91 -0.82 20.09
CA ALA A 144 -7.12 0.38 20.27
C ALA A 144 -7.71 1.34 21.31
N ALA A 145 -6.84 2.15 21.89
CA ALA A 145 -7.20 3.14 22.90
C ALA A 145 -7.99 4.31 22.32
N LYS A 146 -8.70 5.07 23.19
CA LYS A 146 -9.59 6.17 22.78
C LYS A 146 -8.89 7.25 21.94
N ASN A 147 -7.64 7.54 22.25
CA ASN A 147 -6.84 8.54 21.54
C ASN A 147 -6.26 8.05 20.20
N ALA A 148 -6.41 6.77 19.85
CA ALA A 148 -5.97 6.23 18.58
C ALA A 148 -6.72 6.88 17.41
N VAL A 149 -6.12 6.79 16.22
CA VAL A 149 -6.65 7.34 14.98
C VAL A 149 -7.05 6.20 14.07
N ILE A 150 -8.24 6.29 13.47
CA ILE A 150 -8.66 5.44 12.37
C ILE A 150 -8.11 6.05 11.09
N VAL A 151 -7.21 5.34 10.40
CA VAL A 151 -6.63 5.76 9.12
C VAL A 151 -7.23 4.90 8.01
N PHE A 152 -7.80 5.55 7.00
CA PHE A 152 -8.34 4.90 5.80
C PHE A 152 -7.25 4.81 4.74
N TYR A 153 -6.92 3.59 4.32
CA TYR A 153 -6.00 3.32 3.21
C TYR A 153 -6.68 3.37 1.86
N ASP A 154 -7.96 2.96 1.81
CA ASP A 154 -8.82 3.13 0.65
C ASP A 154 -10.28 3.31 1.09
N ILE A 155 -11.06 4.06 0.30
CA ILE A 155 -12.51 4.15 0.43
C ILE A 155 -13.10 4.09 -0.97
N SER A 156 -13.88 3.05 -1.22
CA SER A 156 -14.53 2.80 -2.50
C SER A 156 -15.98 3.24 -2.45
N TYR A 157 -16.42 3.91 -3.52
CA TYR A 157 -17.77 4.43 -3.68
C TYR A 157 -18.41 3.84 -4.94
N ASP A 158 -19.72 3.61 -4.89
CA ASP A 158 -20.50 3.31 -6.09
C ASP A 158 -20.79 4.57 -6.92
N GLN A 159 -21.54 4.38 -8.01
CA GLN A 159 -21.92 5.45 -8.94
C GLN A 159 -22.84 6.50 -8.31
N ASP A 160 -23.58 6.13 -7.25
CA ASP A 160 -24.48 7.01 -6.50
C ASP A 160 -23.76 7.74 -5.35
N GLY A 161 -22.45 7.49 -5.18
CA GLY A 161 -21.63 8.08 -4.13
C GLY A 161 -21.78 7.41 -2.77
N MET A 162 -22.38 6.22 -2.70
CA MET A 162 -22.48 5.44 -1.47
C MET A 162 -21.22 4.62 -1.25
N ILE A 163 -20.80 4.50 0.02
CA ILE A 163 -19.63 3.71 0.38
C ILE A 163 -19.95 2.23 0.20
N VAL A 164 -19.15 1.56 -0.63
CA VAL A 164 -19.25 0.11 -0.87
C VAL A 164 -18.19 -0.66 -0.09
N ASP A 165 -17.01 -0.07 0.09
CA ASP A 165 -15.94 -0.67 0.86
C ASP A 165 -15.00 0.39 1.46
N ALA A 166 -14.31 0.02 2.53
CA ALA A 166 -13.27 0.82 3.15
C ALA A 166 -12.20 -0.09 3.76
N GLU A 167 -10.95 0.15 3.39
CA GLU A 167 -9.77 -0.44 4.03
C GLU A 167 -9.22 0.54 5.05
N TYR A 168 -9.08 0.09 6.30
CA TYR A 168 -8.65 0.96 7.40
C TYR A 168 -7.84 0.20 8.44
N ASN A 169 -7.13 0.96 9.27
CA ASN A 169 -6.47 0.42 10.46
C ASN A 169 -6.58 1.37 11.65
N PHE A 170 -6.39 0.83 12.85
CA PHE A 170 -6.14 1.61 14.05
C PHE A 170 -4.66 1.99 14.13
N VAL A 171 -4.38 3.26 14.38
CA VAL A 171 -3.02 3.79 14.54
C VAL A 171 -2.92 4.44 15.91
N GLU A 172 -1.99 3.96 16.73
CA GLU A 172 -1.67 4.57 18.02
C GLU A 172 -1.25 6.03 17.83
N ARG A 173 -1.64 6.93 18.74
CA ARG A 173 -1.47 8.38 18.56
C ARG A 173 -0.01 8.81 18.39
N GLY A 174 0.89 8.26 19.20
CA GLY A 174 2.32 8.51 19.10
C GLY A 174 2.88 8.08 17.75
N GLU A 175 2.50 6.90 17.27
CA GLU A 175 2.87 6.41 15.94
C GLU A 175 2.29 7.28 14.81
N PHE A 176 1.02 7.68 14.93
CA PHE A 176 0.38 8.59 13.98
C PHE A 176 1.16 9.90 13.85
N ASN A 177 1.51 10.52 14.98
CA ASN A 177 2.25 11.78 15.00
C ASN A 177 3.68 11.66 14.47
N LYS A 178 4.30 10.48 14.54
CA LYS A 178 5.61 10.21 13.92
C LYS A 178 5.49 10.07 12.41
N THR A 179 4.49 9.33 11.96
CA THR A 179 4.40 8.84 10.59
C THR A 179 3.63 9.76 9.64
N TYR A 180 2.70 10.58 10.15
CA TYR A 180 1.82 11.40 9.31
C TYR A 180 1.89 12.90 9.64
N ASN A 181 1.65 13.73 8.63
CA ASN A 181 1.26 15.13 8.77
C ASN A 181 -0.23 15.27 8.45
N ILE A 182 -0.93 16.14 9.20
CA ILE A 182 -2.27 16.61 8.82
C ILE A 182 -2.07 17.75 7.80
N ILE A 183 -2.83 17.72 6.70
CA ILE A 183 -2.72 18.65 5.57
C ILE A 183 -4.07 19.23 5.15
#